data_AF-A0A5N8VV19-F1
#
_entry.id   AF-A0A5N8VV19-F1
#
_cell.length_a   1.000
_cell.length_b   1.000
_cell.length_c   1.000
_cell.angle_alpha   90.00
_cell.angle_beta   90.00
_cell.angle_gamma   90.00
#
_symmetry.space_group_name_H-M   'P 1'
#
loop_
_entity.id
_entity.type
_entity.pdbx_description
1 polymer ?
#
loop_
_entity_poly.entity_id
_entity_poly.type
_entity_poly.pdbx_seq_one_letter_code
_entity_poly.pdbx_strand_id
1 'polypeptide(L)'
;MKGHEAERVQELQEEKAQLLEAMRAHAVVDQAIGVVLATKQLTPEQGWDVLREVSQRTDIKLHHVSELIINWARTGELCADIRTELERQLSQNPQPSQNDA
;
A
#
# COMPACT_ATOMS: atom_id res chain seq x y z
N MET A 1 22.46 -9.87 -38.04
CA MET A 1 21.71 -10.64 -37.03
C MET A 1 21.99 -10.19 -35.58
N LYS A 2 23.25 -9.91 -35.18
CA LYS A 2 23.60 -9.52 -33.79
C LYS A 2 22.94 -8.25 -33.23
N GLY A 3 22.57 -7.27 -34.07
CA GLY A 3 21.95 -6.02 -33.60
C GLY A 3 20.52 -6.19 -33.07
N HIS A 4 19.75 -7.10 -33.68
CA HIS A 4 18.35 -7.36 -33.31
C HIS A 4 18.24 -8.20 -32.03
N GLU A 5 19.22 -9.06 -31.76
CA GLU A 5 19.33 -9.79 -30.50
C GLU A 5 19.68 -8.85 -29.34
N ALA A 6 20.57 -7.87 -29.56
CA ALA A 6 20.92 -6.88 -28.54
C ALA A 6 19.75 -5.94 -28.21
N GLU A 7 19.01 -5.48 -29.23
CA GLU A 7 17.83 -4.64 -29.08
C GLU A 7 16.71 -5.36 -28.31
N ARG A 8 16.44 -6.63 -28.66
CA ARG A 8 15.44 -7.45 -27.96
C ARG A 8 15.83 -7.77 -26.52
N VAL A 9 17.12 -7.94 -26.23
CA VAL A 9 17.61 -8.12 -24.85
C VAL A 9 17.42 -6.85 -24.04
N GLN A 10 17.63 -5.67 -24.63
CA GLN A 10 17.45 -4.39 -23.96
C GLN A 10 15.97 -4.14 -23.63
N GLU A 11 15.06 -4.33 -24.58
CA GLU A 11 13.61 -4.19 -24.35
C GLU A 11 13.12 -5.10 -23.22
N LEU A 12 13.54 -6.37 -23.22
CA LEU A 12 13.19 -7.33 -22.17
C LEU A 12 13.78 -6.94 -20.79
N GLN A 13 14.94 -6.29 -20.76
CA GLN A 13 15.54 -5.79 -19.52
C GLN A 13 14.79 -4.58 -18.98
N GLU A 14 14.33 -3.68 -19.84
CA GLU A 14 13.51 -2.52 -19.48
C GLU A 14 12.13 -2.96 -18.97
N GLU A 15 11.48 -3.90 -19.65
CA GLU A 15 10.22 -4.50 -19.20
C GLU A 15 10.39 -5.21 -17.85
N LYS A 16 11.46 -5.98 -17.68
CA LYS A 16 11.78 -6.61 -16.38
C LYS A 16 12.01 -5.57 -15.29
N ALA A 17 12.67 -4.46 -15.58
CA ALA A 17 12.91 -3.39 -14.61
C ALA A 17 11.60 -2.71 -14.19
N GLN A 18 10.71 -2.43 -15.15
CA GLN A 18 9.39 -1.84 -14.89
C GLN A 18 8.50 -2.79 -14.07
N LEU A 19 8.50 -4.09 -14.38
CA LEU A 19 7.77 -5.09 -13.61
C LEU A 19 8.33 -5.24 -12.20
N LEU A 20 9.66 -5.29 -12.04
CA LEU A 20 10.28 -5.35 -10.71
C LEU A 20 10.01 -4.09 -9.89
N GLU A 21 9.94 -2.93 -10.53
CA GLU A 21 9.59 -1.68 -9.85
C GLU A 21 8.12 -1.66 -9.41
N ALA A 22 7.21 -2.10 -10.29
CA ALA A 22 5.80 -2.26 -9.96
C ALA A 22 5.61 -3.27 -8.81
N MET A 23 6.34 -4.39 -8.83
CA MET A 23 6.31 -5.38 -7.75
C MET A 23 6.88 -4.83 -6.43
N ARG A 24 7.97 -4.06 -6.47
CA ARG A 24 8.54 -3.43 -5.26
C ARG A 24 7.61 -2.37 -4.68
N ALA A 25 7.00 -1.56 -5.54
CA ALA A 25 5.97 -0.60 -5.15
C ALA A 25 4.76 -1.31 -4.50
N HIS A 26 4.37 -2.47 -5.04
CA HIS A 26 3.33 -3.30 -4.44
C HIS A 26 3.73 -3.91 -3.09
N ALA A 27 4.96 -4.40 -2.94
CA ALA A 27 5.39 -5.05 -1.70
C ALA A 27 5.31 -4.15 -0.47
N VAL A 28 5.63 -2.86 -0.61
CA VAL A 28 5.53 -1.88 0.49
C VAL A 28 4.05 -1.58 0.81
N VAL A 29 3.22 -1.47 -0.22
CA VAL A 29 1.77 -1.29 -0.04
C VAL A 29 1.16 -2.51 0.65
N ASP A 30 1.48 -3.72 0.21
CA ASP A 30 0.94 -4.97 0.75
C ASP A 30 1.31 -5.16 2.23
N GLN A 31 2.53 -4.74 2.61
CA GLN A 31 2.94 -4.71 4.03
C GLN A 31 2.16 -3.70 4.85
N ALA A 32 1.92 -2.50 4.32
CA ALA A 32 1.10 -1.50 4.99
C ALA A 32 -0.36 -1.95 5.14
N ILE A 33 -0.91 -2.64 4.12
CA ILE A 33 -2.22 -3.31 4.21
C ILE A 33 -2.21 -4.29 5.37
N GLY A 34 -1.21 -5.19 5.45
CA GLY A 34 -1.06 -6.13 6.56
C GLY A 34 -1.04 -5.47 7.95
N VAL A 35 -0.37 -4.32 8.09
CA VAL A 35 -0.37 -3.52 9.33
C VAL A 35 -1.77 -3.02 9.67
N VAL A 36 -2.47 -2.44 8.70
CA VAL A 36 -3.84 -1.91 8.89
C VAL A 36 -4.81 -3.04 9.28
N LEU A 37 -4.69 -4.20 8.64
CA LEU A 37 -5.44 -5.43 8.95
C LEU A 37 -5.17 -5.97 10.37
N ALA A 38 -3.94 -5.85 10.85
CA ALA A 38 -3.61 -6.28 12.22
C ALA A 38 -4.23 -5.33 13.27
N THR A 39 -4.37 -4.04 12.94
CA THR A 39 -4.96 -3.06 13.86
C THR A 39 -6.49 -3.08 13.92
N LYS A 40 -7.15 -3.52 12.85
CA LYS A 40 -8.61 -3.66 12.73
C LYS A 40 -8.86 -4.87 11.84
N GLN A 41 -9.76 -5.80 12.23
CA GLN A 41 -10.12 -7.01 11.47
C GLN A 41 -10.80 -6.67 10.13
N LEU A 42 -10.06 -6.05 9.23
CA LEU A 42 -10.46 -5.65 7.89
C LEU A 42 -10.08 -6.73 6.88
N THR A 43 -10.70 -6.73 5.72
CA THR A 43 -10.22 -7.53 4.58
C THR A 43 -9.07 -6.80 3.87
N PRO A 44 -8.24 -7.50 3.09
CA PRO A 44 -7.17 -6.87 2.30
C PRO A 44 -7.67 -5.74 1.39
N GLU A 45 -8.85 -5.90 0.79
CA GLU A 45 -9.47 -4.91 -0.09
C GLU A 45 -9.83 -3.63 0.68
N GLN A 46 -10.41 -3.78 1.88
CA GLN A 46 -10.72 -2.65 2.75
C GLN A 46 -9.46 -1.94 3.25
N GLY A 47 -8.39 -2.68 3.54
CA GLY A 47 -7.09 -2.11 3.91
C GLY A 47 -6.50 -1.26 2.77
N TRP A 48 -6.60 -1.75 1.53
CA TRP A 48 -6.21 -1.01 0.33
C TRP A 48 -7.06 0.25 0.13
N ASP A 49 -8.38 0.17 0.32
CA ASP A 49 -9.29 1.32 0.24
C ASP A 49 -8.93 2.40 1.25
N VAL A 50 -8.67 2.02 2.50
CA VAL A 50 -8.25 2.95 3.56
C VAL A 50 -6.94 3.67 3.21
N LEU A 51 -5.90 2.93 2.78
CA LEU A 51 -4.63 3.55 2.42
C LEU A 51 -4.76 4.52 1.23
N ARG A 52 -5.58 4.16 0.23
CA ARG A 52 -5.84 5.00 -0.94
C ARG A 52 -6.56 6.28 -0.56
N GLU A 53 -7.60 6.19 0.26
CA GLU A 53 -8.36 7.35 0.74
C GLU A 53 -7.50 8.29 1.57
N VAL A 54 -6.65 7.75 2.48
CA VAL A 54 -5.70 8.56 3.25
C VAL A 54 -4.73 9.28 2.32
N SER A 55 -4.17 8.59 1.33
CA SER A 55 -3.27 9.17 0.32
C SER A 55 -3.94 10.33 -0.44
N GLN A 56 -5.16 10.13 -0.94
CA GLN A 56 -5.88 11.17 -1.68
C GLN A 56 -6.24 12.38 -0.83
N ARG A 57 -6.64 12.17 0.43
CA ARG A 57 -7.12 13.26 1.31
C ARG A 57 -6.00 14.04 1.97
N THR A 58 -4.82 13.43 2.12
CA THR A 58 -3.62 14.09 2.65
C THR A 58 -2.75 14.68 1.55
N ASP A 59 -3.05 14.41 0.27
CA ASP A 59 -2.20 14.73 -0.89
C ASP A 59 -0.77 14.14 -0.77
N ILE A 60 -0.65 13.01 -0.09
CA ILE A 60 0.62 12.28 0.07
C ILE A 60 0.60 11.07 -0.84
N LYS A 61 1.69 10.84 -1.57
CA LYS A 61 1.83 9.65 -2.44
C LYS A 61 1.63 8.37 -1.65
N LEU A 62 0.85 7.45 -2.20
CA LEU A 62 0.47 6.18 -1.55
C LEU A 62 1.66 5.39 -1.00
N HIS A 63 2.74 5.26 -1.78
CA HIS A 63 3.98 4.61 -1.31
C HIS A 63 4.51 5.23 -0.01
N HIS A 64 4.49 6.57 0.08
CA HIS A 64 4.97 7.27 1.26
C HIS A 64 4.01 7.11 2.44
N VAL A 65 2.69 7.13 2.19
CA VAL A 65 1.70 6.75 3.22
C VAL A 65 1.97 5.34 3.74
N SER A 66 2.22 4.37 2.85
CA SER A 66 2.53 2.99 3.23
C SER A 66 3.79 2.89 4.11
N GLU A 67 4.86 3.60 3.77
CA GLU A 67 6.07 3.67 4.60
C GLU A 67 5.78 4.24 5.99
N LEU A 68 4.96 5.30 6.07
CA LEU A 68 4.59 5.92 7.35
C LEU A 68 3.77 4.98 8.22
N ILE A 69 2.86 4.20 7.63
CA ILE A 69 2.10 3.16 8.33
C ILE A 69 3.00 2.02 8.84
N ILE A 70 3.95 1.55 8.03
CA ILE A 70 4.91 0.51 8.44
C ILE A 70 5.81 1.02 9.56
N ASN A 71 6.31 2.26 9.45
CA ASN A 71 7.11 2.88 10.50
C ASN A 71 6.31 3.08 11.79
N TRP A 72 5.03 3.45 11.67
CA TRP A 72 4.12 3.56 12.81
C TRP A 72 3.96 2.22 13.53
N ALA A 73 3.79 1.11 12.82
CA ALA A 73 3.72 -0.22 13.45
C ALA A 73 4.97 -0.57 14.27
N ARG A 74 6.15 -0.07 13.87
CA ARG A 74 7.41 -0.30 14.57
C ARG A 74 7.64 0.65 15.75
N THR A 75 7.16 1.89 15.65
CA THR A 75 7.55 2.98 16.57
C THR A 75 6.41 3.48 17.46
N GLY A 76 5.16 3.23 17.09
CA GLY A 76 3.97 3.81 17.71
C GLY A 76 3.73 5.29 17.33
N GLU A 77 4.61 5.89 16.54
CA GLU A 77 4.56 7.31 16.17
C GLU A 77 4.00 7.48 14.75
N LEU A 78 3.09 8.44 14.60
CA LEU A 78 2.49 8.81 13.32
C LEU A 78 2.10 10.28 13.40
N CYS A 79 2.37 11.06 12.35
CA CYS A 79 2.03 12.48 12.34
C CYS A 79 0.52 12.68 12.53
N ALA A 80 0.14 13.79 13.17
CA ALA A 80 -1.24 14.03 13.60
C ALA A 80 -2.22 13.98 12.43
N ASP A 81 -1.87 14.61 11.30
CA ASP A 81 -2.75 14.71 10.12
C ASP A 81 -3.09 13.33 9.54
N ILE A 82 -2.08 12.46 9.38
CA ILE A 82 -2.30 11.09 8.87
C ILE A 82 -3.01 10.24 9.91
N ARG A 83 -2.69 10.38 11.20
CA ARG A 83 -3.36 9.64 12.27
C ARG A 83 -4.85 9.94 12.31
N THR A 84 -5.22 11.22 12.32
CA THR A 84 -6.62 11.65 12.34
C THR A 84 -7.38 11.13 11.12
N GLU A 85 -6.77 11.21 9.95
CA GLU A 85 -7.41 10.73 8.72
C GLU A 85 -7.52 9.19 8.69
N LEU A 86 -6.49 8.47 9.13
CA LEU A 86 -6.53 7.01 9.28
C LEU A 86 -7.64 6.59 10.24
N GLU A 87 -7.71 7.17 11.44
CA GLU A 87 -8.75 6.86 12.43
C GLU A 87 -10.16 7.13 11.90
N ARG A 88 -10.33 8.21 11.13
CA ARG A 88 -11.60 8.55 10.48
C ARG A 88 -12.01 7.49 9.47
N GLN A 89 -11.09 7.04 8.61
CA GLN A 89 -11.38 6.00 7.60
C GLN A 89 -11.63 4.63 8.23
N LEU A 90 -10.91 4.29 9.30
CA LEU A 90 -11.15 3.07 10.08
C LEU A 90 -12.51 3.09 10.79
N SER A 91 -13.01 4.27 11.16
CA SER A 91 -14.35 4.41 11.76
C SER A 91 -15.48 4.35 10.73
N GLN A 92 -15.18 4.68 9.47
CA GLN A 92 -16.13 4.67 8.35
C GLN A 92 -16.26 3.31 7.66
N ASN A 93 -15.36 2.38 7.93
CA ASN A 93 -15.43 0.98 7.48
C ASN A 93 -15.76 0.09 8.69
N PRO A 94 -17.06 -0.08 9.06
CA PRO A 94 -17.43 -0.84 10.23
C PRO A 94 -17.10 -2.32 10.05
N GLN A 95 -16.80 -2.97 11.17
CA GLN A 95 -16.45 -4.38 11.25
C GLN A 95 -17.49 -5.28 10.55
N PRO A 96 -17.08 -6.40 9.93
CA PRO A 96 -18.04 -7.44 9.58
C PRO A 96 -18.69 -7.92 10.88
N SER A 97 -20.01 -7.79 10.96
CA SER A 97 -20.81 -8.49 11.95
C SER A 97 -20.52 -9.99 11.81
N GLN A 98 -19.76 -10.55 12.75
CA GLN A 98 -19.72 -12.00 13.00
C GLN A 98 -21.14 -12.43 13.41
N ASN A 99 -22.03 -12.65 12.44
CA ASN A 99 -23.31 -13.33 12.71
C ASN A 99 -23.91 -14.07 11.51
N ASP A 100 -23.13 -14.35 10.46
CA ASP A 100 -23.52 -15.23 9.37
C ASP A 100 -22.63 -16.48 9.37
N ALA A 101 -22.78 -17.30 10.42
CA ALA A 101 -22.32 -18.69 10.47
C ALA A 101 -23.31 -19.52 11.30
#